data_AF-A0A9X0DA03-F1
#
_entry.id   AF-A0A9X0DA03-F1
#
_cell.length_a   1.000
_cell.length_b   1.000
_cell.length_c   1.000
_cell.angle_alpha   90.00
_cell.angle_beta   90.00
_cell.angle_gamma   90.00
#
_symmetry.space_group_name_H-M   'P 1'
#
loop_
_entity.id
_entity.type
_entity.pdbx_description
1 polymer ?
#
loop_
_entity_poly.entity_id
_entity_poly.type
_entity_poly.pdbx_seq_one_letter_code
_entity_poly.pdbx_strand_id
1 'polypeptide(L)'
;MRLLTHNMLKSHVKGVKNGYPLAIEVVNVVVNEVDFNPDFISRMIAKLEWSALVQAAQQVGRSEGLPSELIPDYENDEEFLKKAHHVLWRWKYKKDHWSVRSQGKSFQSKMEYLTCC
;
A
#
# COMPACT_ATOMS: atom_id res chain seq x y z
N MET A 1 -0.48 8.66 4.82
CA MET A 1 -0.93 7.26 5.01
C MET A 1 0.22 6.31 4.69
N ARG A 2 0.26 5.14 5.34
CA ARG A 2 1.23 4.09 5.03
C ARG A 2 0.68 3.21 3.89
N LEU A 3 1.54 2.57 3.10
CA LEU A 3 1.11 1.64 2.05
C LEU A 3 0.32 0.45 2.63
N LEU A 4 0.66 0.01 3.84
CA LEU A 4 -0.10 -0.99 4.57
C LEU A 4 -1.58 -0.58 4.76
N THR A 5 -1.82 0.66 5.20
CA THR A 5 -3.17 1.18 5.40
C THR A 5 -3.94 1.22 4.10
N HIS A 6 -3.28 1.58 2.99
CA HIS A 6 -3.88 1.56 1.67
C HIS A 6 -4.26 0.14 1.23
N ASN A 7 -3.39 -0.85 1.46
CA ASN A 7 -3.67 -2.24 1.12
C ASN A 7 -4.89 -2.82 1.86
N MET A 8 -5.18 -2.32 3.06
CA MET A 8 -6.37 -2.71 3.83
C MET A 8 -7.66 -1.98 3.42
N LEU A 9 -7.57 -0.93 2.58
CA LEU A 9 -8.72 -0.13 2.20
C LEU A 9 -9.32 -0.63 0.90
N LYS A 10 -10.52 -1.22 1.02
CA LYS A 10 -11.35 -1.69 -0.10
C LYS A 10 -12.48 -0.69 -0.35
N SER A 11 -12.78 -0.42 -1.62
CA SER A 11 -13.97 0.38 -1.96
C SER A 11 -15.22 -0.45 -1.71
N HIS A 12 -16.16 0.09 -0.93
CA HIS A 12 -17.49 -0.48 -0.71
C HIS A 12 -18.58 0.26 -1.49
N VAL A 13 -18.21 0.98 -2.57
CA VAL A 13 -19.19 1.71 -3.39
C VAL A 13 -20.15 0.72 -4.06
N LYS A 14 -21.45 0.87 -3.77
CA LYS A 14 -22.51 0.04 -4.36
C LYS A 14 -22.48 0.14 -5.89
N GLY A 15 -22.41 -1.01 -6.58
CA GLY A 15 -22.39 -1.09 -8.05
C GLY A 15 -21.00 -1.26 -8.68
N VAL A 16 -19.92 -1.20 -7.90
CA VAL A 16 -18.57 -1.50 -8.38
C VAL A 16 -18.26 -2.98 -8.15
N LYS A 17 -18.02 -3.75 -9.23
CA LYS A 17 -17.63 -5.16 -9.15
C LYS A 17 -16.17 -5.35 -8.68
N ASN A 18 -15.27 -4.42 -9.03
CA ASN A 18 -13.85 -4.48 -8.69
C ASN A 18 -13.43 -3.25 -7.87
N GLY A 19 -13.73 -3.26 -6.58
CA GLY A 19 -13.43 -2.17 -5.65
C GLY A 19 -12.00 -2.17 -5.09
N TYR A 20 -11.14 -3.04 -5.62
CA TYR A 20 -9.79 -3.27 -5.11
C TYR A 20 -8.88 -3.85 -6.22
N PRO A 21 -7.60 -3.46 -6.30
CA PRO A 21 -6.92 -2.41 -5.51
C PRO A 21 -7.31 -0.99 -5.93
N LEU A 22 -7.15 -0.05 -5.01
CA LEU A 22 -7.38 1.37 -5.24
C LEU A 22 -6.16 1.99 -5.94
N ALA A 23 -6.37 2.88 -6.90
CA ALA A 23 -5.27 3.64 -7.49
C ALA A 23 -4.91 4.83 -6.59
N ILE A 24 -3.61 5.06 -6.42
CA ILE A 24 -3.01 6.11 -5.62
C ILE A 24 -2.13 7.01 -6.47
N GLU A 25 -2.29 8.31 -6.26
CA GLU A 25 -1.36 9.32 -6.74
C GLU A 25 -0.78 10.03 -5.51
N VAL A 26 0.54 10.02 -5.41
CA VAL A 26 1.27 10.57 -4.26
C VAL A 26 2.06 11.79 -4.71
N VAL A 27 1.80 12.91 -4.05
CA VAL A 27 2.50 14.18 -4.34
C VAL A 27 3.72 14.35 -3.45
N ASN A 28 3.64 13.90 -2.19
CA ASN A 28 4.74 14.03 -1.23
C ASN A 28 4.98 12.73 -0.46
N VAL A 29 6.25 12.40 -0.31
CA VAL A 29 6.74 11.22 0.40
C VAL A 29 7.60 11.69 1.58
N VAL A 30 7.27 11.23 2.78
CA VAL A 30 8.03 11.48 4.01
C VAL A 30 8.60 10.17 4.51
N VAL A 31 9.90 10.14 4.79
CA VAL A 31 10.57 8.97 5.38
C VAL A 31 10.34 8.97 6.89
N ASN A 32 10.02 7.81 7.45
CA ASN A 32 9.85 7.59 8.87
C ASN A 32 10.67 6.36 9.28
N GLU A 33 11.39 6.45 10.37
CA GLU A 33 12.15 5.32 10.90
C GLU A 33 11.22 4.42 11.73
N VAL A 34 11.23 3.14 11.42
CA VAL A 34 10.41 2.13 12.10
C VAL A 34 11.29 0.91 12.32
N ASP A 35 11.22 0.36 13.53
CA ASP A 35 12.00 -0.80 13.94
C ASP A 35 11.64 -2.03 13.10
N PHE A 36 12.67 -2.70 12.59
CA PHE A 36 12.51 -3.93 11.83
C PHE A 36 12.17 -5.08 12.77
N ASN A 37 11.03 -5.74 12.53
CA ASN A 37 10.62 -6.94 13.25
C ASN A 37 10.19 -8.01 12.23
N PRO A 38 11.04 -9.02 11.95
CA PRO A 38 10.78 -10.02 10.92
C PRO A 38 9.50 -10.82 11.19
N ASP A 39 9.27 -11.23 12.44
CA ASP A 39 8.07 -11.99 12.84
C ASP A 39 6.78 -11.20 12.63
N PHE A 40 6.83 -9.88 12.78
CA PHE A 40 5.66 -9.05 12.50
C PHE A 40 5.46 -8.92 10.99
N ILE A 41 6.52 -8.71 10.22
CA ILE A 41 6.44 -8.53 8.77
C ILE A 41 5.91 -9.80 8.11
N SER A 42 6.41 -10.99 8.47
CA SER A 42 5.96 -12.26 7.91
C SER A 42 4.44 -12.47 8.11
N ARG A 43 3.96 -12.26 9.34
CA ARG A 43 2.53 -12.34 9.70
C ARG A 43 1.68 -11.31 8.99
N MET A 44 2.23 -10.12 8.69
CA MET A 44 1.52 -9.10 7.94
C MET A 44 1.45 -9.43 6.45
N ILE A 45 2.53 -9.97 5.87
CA ILE A 45 2.61 -10.43 4.48
C ILE A 45 1.54 -11.50 4.20
N ALA A 46 1.31 -12.41 5.15
CA ALA A 46 0.24 -13.40 5.04
C ALA A 46 -1.18 -12.82 4.98
N LYS A 47 -1.40 -11.59 5.46
CA LYS A 47 -2.72 -10.93 5.54
C LYS A 47 -2.96 -9.88 4.46
N LEU A 48 -1.92 -9.52 3.70
CA LEU A 48 -1.99 -8.48 2.68
C LEU A 48 -2.12 -9.08 1.29
N GLU A 49 -2.73 -8.31 0.40
CA GLU A 49 -2.81 -8.68 -1.01
C GLU A 49 -1.52 -8.21 -1.69
N TRP A 50 -0.64 -9.15 -2.03
CA TRP A 50 0.68 -8.84 -2.60
C TRP A 50 0.59 -8.06 -3.91
N SER A 51 -0.30 -8.48 -4.80
CA SER A 51 -0.53 -7.84 -6.10
C SER A 51 -0.95 -6.37 -5.97
N ALA A 52 -1.75 -6.05 -4.95
CA ALA A 52 -2.18 -4.69 -4.64
C ALA A 52 -1.04 -3.85 -4.07
N LEU A 53 -0.18 -4.45 -3.23
CA LEU A 53 1.01 -3.77 -2.70
C LEU A 53 1.99 -3.42 -3.83
N VAL A 54 2.27 -4.35 -4.73
CA VAL A 54 3.16 -4.13 -5.88
C VAL A 54 2.62 -3.03 -6.78
N GLN A 55 1.33 -3.06 -7.12
CA GLN A 55 0.71 -1.99 -7.92
C GLN A 55 0.78 -0.63 -7.24
N ALA A 56 0.53 -0.56 -5.93
CA ALA A 56 0.61 0.67 -5.18
C ALA A 56 2.07 1.18 -5.10
N ALA A 57 3.05 0.30 -4.89
CA ALA A 57 4.46 0.63 -4.89
C ALA A 57 4.92 1.14 -6.27
N GLN A 58 4.43 0.54 -7.37
CA GLN A 58 4.70 0.99 -8.74
C GLN A 58 4.14 2.39 -9.00
N GLN A 59 2.92 2.68 -8.56
CA GLN A 59 2.29 3.99 -8.74
C GLN A 59 3.03 5.11 -7.99
N VAL A 60 3.70 4.76 -6.89
CA VAL A 60 4.52 5.68 -6.10
C VAL A 60 5.95 5.80 -6.66
N GLY A 61 6.33 4.96 -7.62
CA GLY A 61 7.70 4.88 -8.13
C GLY A 61 8.69 4.34 -7.10
N ARG A 62 8.23 3.46 -6.20
CA ARG A 62 9.03 2.84 -5.11
C ARG A 62 8.86 1.32 -5.07
N SER A 63 8.66 0.71 -6.24
CA SER A 63 8.64 -0.75 -6.40
C SER A 63 10.03 -1.38 -6.48
N GLU A 64 11.10 -0.58 -6.42
CA GLU A 64 12.48 -1.06 -6.48
C GLU A 64 12.76 -2.05 -5.34
N GLY A 65 13.04 -3.31 -5.71
CA GLY A 65 13.38 -4.38 -4.77
C GLY A 65 12.21 -5.28 -4.34
N LEU A 66 10.98 -5.04 -4.79
CA LEU A 66 9.87 -5.97 -4.57
C LEU A 66 9.70 -6.92 -5.78
N PRO A 67 9.67 -8.24 -5.58
CA PRO A 67 9.29 -9.17 -6.63
C PRO A 67 7.82 -8.98 -7.02
N SER A 68 7.51 -9.25 -8.30
CA SER A 68 6.15 -9.11 -8.82
C SER A 68 5.17 -10.09 -8.15
N GLU A 69 5.69 -11.26 -7.75
CA GLU A 69 4.95 -12.30 -7.04
C GLU A 69 5.62 -12.59 -5.70
N LEU A 70 4.84 -13.10 -4.75
CA LEU A 70 5.34 -13.47 -3.44
C LEU A 70 6.21 -14.72 -3.58
N ILE A 71 7.46 -14.64 -3.13
CA ILE A 71 8.38 -15.79 -3.17
C ILE A 71 7.92 -16.86 -2.16
N PRO A 72 8.03 -18.17 -2.50
CA PRO A 72 7.84 -19.22 -1.52
C PRO A 72 8.91 -19.10 -0.43
N ASP A 73 8.54 -19.41 0.82
CA ASP A 73 9.45 -19.35 1.97
C ASP A 73 10.03 -17.96 2.31
N TYR A 74 9.27 -16.90 2.01
CA TYR A 74 9.65 -15.52 2.31
C TYR A 74 9.90 -15.23 3.80
N GLU A 75 9.47 -16.11 4.71
CA GLU A 75 9.63 -15.97 6.16
C GLU A 75 11.08 -16.16 6.60
N ASN A 76 11.86 -16.95 5.84
CA ASN A 76 13.27 -17.21 6.10
C ASN A 76 14.22 -16.25 5.34
N ASP A 77 13.69 -15.45 4.42
CA ASP A 77 14.46 -14.48 3.63
C ASP A 77 14.48 -13.10 4.32
N GLU A 78 15.48 -12.87 5.16
CA GLU A 78 15.64 -11.62 5.90
C GLU A 78 15.84 -10.40 4.96
N GLU A 79 16.51 -10.58 3.81
CA GLU A 79 16.70 -9.50 2.85
C GLU A 79 15.37 -9.06 2.23
N PHE A 80 14.53 -10.03 1.87
CA PHE A 80 13.19 -9.79 1.38
C PHE A 80 12.33 -9.11 2.45
N LEU A 81 12.35 -9.59 3.70
CA LEU A 81 11.60 -8.99 4.80
C LEU A 81 12.03 -7.54 5.05
N LYS A 82 13.33 -7.22 4.95
CA LYS A 82 13.84 -5.84 5.04
C LYS A 82 13.31 -4.96 3.91
N LYS A 83 13.31 -5.45 2.67
CA LYS A 83 12.76 -4.73 1.51
C LYS A 83 11.25 -4.48 1.68
N ALA A 84 10.51 -5.50 2.09
CA ALA A 84 9.07 -5.40 2.36
C ALA A 84 8.79 -4.39 3.50
N HIS A 85 9.54 -4.46 4.61
CA HIS A 85 9.47 -3.52 5.73
C HIS A 85 9.64 -2.07 5.29
N HIS A 86 10.68 -1.81 4.48
CA HIS A 86 10.92 -0.48 3.94
C HIS A 86 9.73 0.02 3.14
N VAL A 87 9.19 -0.76 2.21
CA VAL A 87 8.04 -0.33 1.41
C VAL A 87 6.79 -0.12 2.26
N LEU A 88 6.52 -1.02 3.21
CA LEU A 88 5.29 -1.00 4.01
C LEU A 88 5.22 0.16 5.01
N TRP A 89 6.31 0.46 5.72
CA TRP A 89 6.27 1.39 6.87
C TRP A 89 7.21 2.57 6.80
N ARG A 90 8.34 2.45 6.10
CA ARG A 90 9.33 3.54 6.06
C ARG A 90 8.77 4.78 5.37
N TRP A 91 7.82 4.60 4.47
CA TRP A 91 7.26 5.70 3.70
C TRP A 91 5.88 6.10 4.22
N LYS A 92 5.78 7.35 4.65
CA LYS A 92 4.51 8.04 4.87
C LYS A 92 4.20 8.88 3.64
N TYR A 93 3.06 8.61 3.03
CA TYR A 93 2.62 9.32 1.83
C TYR A 93 1.62 10.40 2.21
N LYS A 94 1.85 11.63 1.74
CA LYS A 94 0.81 12.67 1.75
C LYS A 94 -0.03 12.45 0.50
N LYS A 95 -1.29 12.11 0.74
CA LYS A 95 -2.25 11.69 -0.28
C LYS A 95 -2.98 12.91 -0.80
N ASP A 96 -3.11 13.03 -2.11
CA ASP A 96 -3.95 14.06 -2.73
C ASP A 96 -5.28 13.44 -3.18
N HIS A 97 -5.24 12.39 -4.01
CA HIS A 97 -6.44 11.74 -4.54
C HIS A 97 -6.33 10.21 -4.58
N TRP A 98 -7.47 9.53 -4.38
CA TRP A 98 -7.66 8.11 -4.72
C TRP A 98 -8.72 7.99 -5.79
N SER A 99 -8.50 7.07 -6.72
CA SER A 99 -9.49 6.71 -7.71
C SER A 99 -9.72 5.20 -7.70
N VAL A 100 -10.99 4.81 -7.71
CA VAL A 100 -11.38 3.44 -8.00
C VAL A 100 -11.39 3.28 -9.51
N ARG A 101 -10.51 2.47 -10.08
CA ARG A 101 -10.58 2.14 -11.51
C ARG A 101 -11.57 1.00 -11.73
N SER A 102 -12.85 1.33 -11.74
CA SER A 102 -13.91 0.45 -12.25
C SER A 102 -14.65 1.18 -13.36
N GLN A 103 -14.40 0.78 -14.62
CA GLN A 103 -15.11 1.26 -15.81
C GLN A 103 -15.13 2.79 -15.99
N GLY A 104 -13.95 3.42 -16.09
CA GLY A 104 -13.82 4.81 -16.55
C GLY A 104 -14.34 5.92 -15.63
N LYS A 105 -14.77 5.59 -14.40
CA LYS A 105 -15.23 6.59 -13.43
C LYS A 105 -14.28 6.67 -12.23
N SER A 106 -13.53 7.76 -12.15
CA SER A 106 -12.73 8.10 -10.96
C SER A 106 -13.66 8.56 -9.84
N PHE A 107 -13.88 7.72 -8.83
CA PHE A 107 -14.56 8.15 -7.60
C PHE A 107 -13.57 8.83 -6.67
N GLN A 108 -13.76 10.14 -6.47
CA GLN A 108 -12.92 10.98 -5.63
C GLN A 108 -13.41 10.87 -4.18
N SER A 109 -12.82 9.98 -3.37
CA SER A 109 -13.06 10.00 -1.92
C SER A 109 -12.20 11.11 -1.30
N LYS A 110 -12.74 12.33 -1.16
CA LYS A 110 -12.14 13.34 -0.28
C LYS A 110 -12.22 12.79 1.16
N MET A 111 -11.09 12.38 1.72
CA MET A 111 -10.97 12.37 3.18
C MET A 111 -10.84 13.84 3.55
N GLU A 112 -11.95 14.46 3.96
CA GLU A 112 -11.89 15.73 4.66
C GLU A 112 -10.99 15.52 5.87
N TYR A 113 -9.83 16.16 5.83
CA TYR A 113 -9.03 16.36 7.02
C TYR A 113 -9.88 17.22 7.94
N LEU A 114 -10.46 16.62 8.98
CA LEU A 114 -10.85 17.34 10.17
C LEU A 114 -9.55 17.91 10.77
N THR A 115 -9.13 19.08 10.28
CA THR A 115 -8.40 20.05 11.09
C THR A 115 -9.33 20.41 12.24
N CYS A 116 -9.21 19.69 13.34
CA CYS A 116 -9.77 20.14 14.60
C CYS A 116 -8.98 21.38 15.01
N CYS A 117 -9.66 22.53 14.99
CA CYS A 117 -9.25 23.74 15.70
C CYS A 117 -9.04 23.46 17.19
#